data_AF-A0A0U1MB05-F1
#
_entry.id   AF-A0A0U1MB05-F1
#
_cell.length_a   1.000
_cell.length_b   1.000
_cell.length_c   1.000
_cell.angle_alpha   90.00
_cell.angle_beta   90.00
_cell.angle_gamma   90.00
#
_symmetry.space_group_name_H-M   'P 1'
#
loop_
_entity.id
_entity.type
_entity.pdbx_description
1 polymer ?
#
loop_
_entity_poly.entity_id
_entity_poly.type
_entity_poly.pdbx_seq_one_letter_code
_entity_poly.pdbx_strand_id
1 'polypeptide(L)'
;MYPINTSIREINDNSWLIADNLLLNRQQTVSPGLASWSDENGAFFVLSRASAPIPETRLLPATSELQKVYDAGDASAVWRVGEAFIKLKDLITPNTTREHTTLQYLRDKHPLDFNIPEVYYHADLGKRYLIILGRLPGLTLNDIWYEMDETARQTCVSRIANICKSLTMWTGESISGVDGNQLTEQYLMKPRAEMNFDPGHLLRSCDEMGMDCSSFVFYHCDLGPGNILFDRTDCSIGIIDWETAGYVPKEWIRTKFRCSSGMDLPNKPGEVIPPHDWRRRVSQELEKLGFSDVVENWLTWRVAK
;
A
#
# COMPACT_ATOMS: atom_id res chain seq x y z
N MET A 1 -17.28 -9.89 -17.14
CA MET A 1 -16.30 -8.94 -16.60
C MET A 1 -14.93 -9.34 -17.10
N TYR A 2 -14.13 -8.42 -17.65
CA TYR A 2 -12.79 -8.76 -18.16
C TYR A 2 -11.84 -9.16 -17.02
N PRO A 3 -10.75 -9.91 -17.27
CA PRO A 3 -9.70 -10.13 -16.28
C PRO A 3 -9.18 -8.81 -15.69
N ILE A 4 -8.80 -8.78 -14.41
CA ILE A 4 -8.39 -7.57 -13.69
C ILE A 4 -7.31 -6.82 -14.46
N ASN A 5 -6.20 -7.47 -14.83
CA ASN A 5 -5.11 -6.84 -15.58
C ASN A 5 -5.46 -6.35 -17.00
N THR A 6 -6.68 -6.58 -17.49
CA THR A 6 -7.19 -6.06 -18.77
C THR A 6 -8.50 -5.28 -18.60
N SER A 7 -8.83 -4.88 -17.37
CA SER A 7 -10.09 -4.20 -17.03
C SER A 7 -10.09 -2.70 -17.30
N ILE A 8 -8.96 -2.11 -17.67
CA ILE A 8 -8.92 -0.80 -18.34
C ILE A 8 -8.79 -1.06 -19.83
N ARG A 9 -9.73 -0.52 -20.61
CA ARG A 9 -9.84 -0.72 -22.05
C ARG A 9 -10.03 0.60 -22.77
N GLU A 10 -9.45 0.71 -23.95
CA GLU A 10 -9.52 1.92 -24.75
C GLU A 10 -10.79 1.95 -25.59
N ILE A 11 -11.49 3.08 -25.57
CA ILE A 11 -12.61 3.38 -26.48
C ILE A 11 -12.07 4.19 -27.67
N ASN A 12 -11.33 5.26 -27.37
CA ASN A 12 -10.61 6.12 -28.32
C ASN A 12 -9.47 6.84 -27.58
N ASP A 13 -8.73 7.70 -28.28
CA ASP A 13 -7.54 8.40 -27.75
C ASP A 13 -7.81 9.29 -26.50
N ASN A 14 -9.06 9.61 -26.20
CA ASN A 14 -9.45 10.46 -25.07
C ASN A 14 -10.43 9.79 -24.09
N SER A 15 -10.76 8.51 -24.29
CA SER A 15 -11.78 7.83 -23.50
C SER A 15 -11.42 6.37 -23.23
N TRP A 16 -11.58 5.94 -21.98
CA TRP A 16 -11.32 4.59 -21.53
C TRP A 16 -12.47 4.06 -20.67
N LEU A 17 -12.74 2.76 -20.80
CA LEU A 17 -13.66 2.03 -19.95
C LEU A 17 -12.86 1.33 -18.85
N ILE A 18 -13.25 1.51 -17.59
CA ILE A 18 -12.66 0.89 -16.42
C ILE A 18 -13.69 -0.03 -15.78
N ALA A 19 -13.30 -1.28 -15.52
CA ALA A 19 -14.10 -2.29 -14.82
C ALA A 19 -15.55 -2.43 -15.36
N ASP A 20 -15.70 -2.32 -16.68
CA ASP A 20 -16.94 -2.47 -17.47
C ASP A 20 -18.03 -1.41 -17.27
N ASN A 21 -17.92 -0.51 -16.28
CA ASN A 21 -19.01 0.41 -15.94
C ASN A 21 -18.57 1.85 -15.60
N LEU A 22 -17.27 2.12 -15.54
CA LEU A 22 -16.74 3.46 -15.31
C LEU A 22 -16.13 4.00 -16.60
N LEU A 23 -16.49 5.22 -16.95
CA LEU A 23 -15.97 5.93 -18.12
C LEU A 23 -15.00 7.01 -17.66
N LEU A 24 -13.75 6.87 -18.08
CA LEU A 24 -12.71 7.88 -17.91
C LEU A 24 -12.58 8.68 -19.19
N ASN A 25 -12.73 10.00 -19.12
CA ASN A 25 -12.55 10.89 -20.26
C ASN A 25 -11.46 11.91 -19.97
N ARG A 26 -10.64 12.21 -20.98
CA ARG A 26 -9.80 13.40 -20.98
C ARG A 26 -10.60 14.61 -21.43
N GLN A 27 -10.57 15.69 -20.65
CA GLN A 27 -11.31 16.92 -20.90
C GLN A 27 -10.49 18.15 -20.51
N GLN A 28 -10.75 19.30 -21.13
CA GLN A 28 -10.04 20.56 -20.84
C GLN A 28 -10.46 21.21 -19.52
N THR A 29 -11.61 20.80 -18.97
CA THR A 29 -12.18 21.37 -17.75
C THR A 29 -12.60 20.25 -16.82
N VAL A 30 -12.43 20.48 -15.51
CA VAL A 30 -13.01 19.62 -14.49
C VAL A 30 -14.54 19.66 -14.55
N SER A 31 -15.18 18.54 -14.23
CA SER A 31 -16.63 18.45 -14.08
C SER A 31 -17.01 18.50 -12.60
N PRO A 32 -17.75 19.52 -12.12
CA PRO A 32 -18.13 19.62 -10.73
C PRO A 32 -18.85 18.36 -10.22
N GLY A 33 -18.43 17.84 -9.07
CA GLY A 33 -19.03 16.66 -8.45
C GLY A 33 -18.58 15.31 -9.02
N LEU A 34 -17.68 15.30 -10.01
CA LEU A 34 -17.03 14.09 -10.50
C LEU A 34 -15.58 14.02 -10.00
N ALA A 35 -15.08 12.80 -9.80
CA ALA A 35 -13.68 12.59 -9.51
C ALA A 35 -12.85 12.99 -10.74
N SER A 36 -11.86 13.85 -10.54
CA SER A 36 -10.99 14.34 -11.60
C SER A 36 -9.59 14.66 -11.11
N TRP A 37 -8.60 14.48 -11.98
CA TRP A 37 -7.19 14.76 -11.68
C TRP A 37 -6.45 15.23 -12.94
N SER A 38 -5.31 15.87 -12.74
CA SER A 38 -4.47 16.42 -13.81
C SER A 38 -3.91 15.31 -14.71
N ASP A 39 -3.85 15.59 -16.01
CA ASP A 39 -3.18 14.76 -17.01
C ASP A 39 -1.70 15.12 -17.23
N GLU A 40 -1.15 16.02 -16.41
CA GLU A 40 0.20 16.60 -16.48
C GLU A 40 0.44 17.56 -17.67
N ASN A 41 -0.53 17.70 -18.58
CA ASN A 41 -0.39 18.40 -19.86
C ASN A 41 -1.46 19.51 -20.04
N GLY A 42 -2.07 19.95 -18.95
CA GLY A 42 -3.03 21.08 -18.93
C GLY A 42 -4.48 20.69 -19.13
N ALA A 43 -4.78 19.39 -19.26
CA ALA A 43 -6.14 18.85 -19.23
C ALA A 43 -6.36 17.96 -18.00
N PHE A 44 -7.53 17.35 -17.93
CA PHE A 44 -7.99 16.58 -16.78
C PHE A 44 -8.54 15.24 -17.24
N PHE A 45 -8.22 14.21 -16.47
CA PHE A 45 -8.99 12.98 -16.48
C PHE A 45 -10.23 13.16 -15.60
N VAL A 46 -11.40 12.79 -16.11
CA VAL A 46 -12.69 12.92 -15.43
C VAL A 46 -13.40 11.58 -15.45
N LEU A 47 -13.72 11.07 -14.25
CA LEU A 47 -14.39 9.79 -14.05
C LEU A 47 -15.91 9.97 -13.98
N SER A 48 -16.63 9.15 -14.73
CA SER A 48 -18.10 9.12 -14.77
C SER A 48 -18.60 7.68 -14.88
N ARG A 49 -19.92 7.46 -14.81
CA ARG A 49 -20.51 6.15 -15.09
C ARG A 49 -20.76 5.99 -16.60
N ALA A 50 -20.43 4.83 -17.13
CA ALA A 50 -20.81 4.46 -18.49
C ALA A 50 -22.33 4.30 -18.58
N SER A 51 -22.94 4.86 -19.63
CA SER A 51 -24.36 4.68 -19.94
C SER A 51 -24.55 3.55 -20.96
N ALA A 52 -25.67 2.85 -20.91
CA ALA A 52 -26.00 1.84 -21.91
C ALA A 52 -26.38 2.51 -23.26
N PRO A 53 -25.98 1.95 -24.42
CA PRO A 53 -25.13 0.76 -24.58
C PRO A 53 -23.65 1.06 -24.23
N ILE A 54 -22.97 0.08 -23.63
CA ILE A 54 -21.53 0.20 -23.33
C ILE A 54 -20.76 0.36 -24.66
N PRO A 55 -19.86 1.34 -24.79
CA PRO A 55 -19.07 1.54 -26.01
C PRO A 55 -18.25 0.30 -26.39
N GLU A 56 -17.98 0.13 -27.68
CA GLU A 56 -16.98 -0.84 -28.13
C GLU A 56 -15.60 -0.48 -27.58
N THR A 57 -14.82 -1.49 -27.18
CA THR A 57 -13.50 -1.28 -26.57
C THR A 57 -12.45 -2.24 -27.09
N ARG A 58 -11.20 -1.78 -27.13
CA ARG A 58 -10.01 -2.58 -27.41
C ARG A 58 -9.08 -2.61 -26.21
N LEU A 59 -8.13 -3.55 -26.21
CA LEU A 59 -7.09 -3.60 -25.19
C LEU A 59 -6.26 -2.31 -25.25
N LEU A 60 -5.75 -1.88 -24.10
CA LEU A 60 -4.79 -0.78 -24.06
C LEU A 60 -3.58 -1.12 -24.94
N PRO A 61 -3.20 -0.27 -25.91
CA PRO A 61 -2.00 -0.48 -26.69
C PRO A 61 -0.77 -0.34 -25.79
N ALA A 62 0.34 -0.99 -26.16
CA ALA A 62 1.61 -0.87 -25.44
C ALA A 62 2.16 0.57 -25.41
N THR A 63 1.73 1.40 -26.36
CA THR A 63 2.04 2.83 -26.47
C THR A 63 1.05 3.72 -25.73
N SER A 64 0.08 3.15 -25.00
CA SER A 64 -0.88 3.94 -24.23
C SER A 64 -0.17 4.74 -23.16
N GLU A 65 -0.66 5.94 -22.94
CA GLU A 65 -0.28 6.79 -21.82
C GLU A 65 -0.79 6.27 -20.47
N LEU A 66 -1.81 5.41 -20.46
CA LEU A 66 -2.24 4.68 -19.28
C LEU A 66 -1.28 3.51 -19.07
N GLN A 67 -0.23 3.75 -18.30
CA GLN A 67 0.86 2.80 -18.10
C GLN A 67 0.51 1.82 -16.98
N LYS A 68 0.49 0.53 -17.29
CA LYS A 68 0.39 -0.50 -16.25
C LYS A 68 1.71 -0.60 -15.51
N VAL A 69 1.70 -0.27 -14.22
CA VAL A 69 2.89 -0.24 -13.36
C VAL A 69 3.00 -1.45 -12.43
N TYR A 70 1.90 -2.20 -12.25
CA TYR A 70 1.87 -3.45 -11.52
C TYR A 70 0.87 -4.43 -12.16
N ASP A 71 1.24 -5.70 -12.28
CA ASP A 71 0.42 -6.76 -12.87
C ASP A 71 0.63 -8.08 -12.11
N ALA A 72 -0.40 -8.52 -11.40
CA ALA A 72 -0.50 -9.83 -10.77
C ALA A 72 -1.62 -10.67 -11.42
N GLY A 73 -1.81 -10.53 -12.74
CA GLY A 73 -2.82 -11.25 -13.49
C GLY A 73 -4.24 -10.86 -13.09
N ASP A 74 -5.07 -11.85 -12.80
CA ASP A 74 -6.47 -11.60 -12.40
C ASP A 74 -6.60 -11.19 -10.91
N ALA A 75 -5.52 -11.23 -10.12
CA ALA A 75 -5.58 -10.93 -8.69
C ALA A 75 -5.49 -9.43 -8.35
N SER A 76 -4.62 -8.69 -9.05
CA SER A 76 -4.40 -7.26 -8.80
C SER A 76 -3.66 -6.62 -9.98
N ALA A 77 -4.02 -5.38 -10.31
CA ALA A 77 -3.28 -4.57 -11.27
C ALA A 77 -3.39 -3.08 -10.93
N VAL A 78 -2.32 -2.33 -11.24
CA VAL A 78 -2.23 -0.89 -11.00
C VAL A 78 -1.78 -0.19 -12.27
N TRP A 79 -2.46 0.90 -12.62
CA TRP A 79 -2.11 1.76 -13.75
C TRP A 79 -1.82 3.17 -13.26
N ARG A 80 -0.76 3.77 -13.78
CA ARG A 80 -0.52 5.21 -13.71
C ARG A 80 -1.31 5.89 -14.82
N VAL A 81 -2.07 6.92 -14.46
CA VAL A 81 -2.95 7.68 -15.34
C VAL A 81 -2.79 9.16 -15.01
N GLY A 82 -1.83 9.84 -15.64
CA GLY A 82 -1.41 11.18 -15.22
C GLY A 82 -0.98 11.20 -13.74
N GLU A 83 -1.53 12.15 -12.99
CA GLU A 83 -1.27 12.32 -11.55
C GLU A 83 -2.10 11.41 -10.63
N ALA A 84 -2.61 10.29 -11.15
CA ALA A 84 -3.31 9.28 -10.33
C ALA A 84 -2.86 7.85 -10.63
N PHE A 85 -3.15 6.98 -9.67
CA PHE A 85 -3.04 5.53 -9.79
C PHE A 85 -4.42 4.91 -9.67
N ILE A 86 -4.77 4.06 -10.63
CA ILE A 86 -5.98 3.22 -10.57
C ILE A 86 -5.54 1.83 -10.14
N LYS A 87 -6.01 1.37 -8.99
CA LYS A 87 -5.77 0.04 -8.44
C LYS A 87 -7.07 -0.76 -8.49
N LEU A 88 -7.02 -1.91 -9.15
CA LEU A 88 -8.12 -2.87 -9.19
C LEU A 88 -7.61 -4.22 -8.67
N LYS A 89 -8.29 -4.80 -7.70
CA LYS A 89 -7.91 -6.08 -7.10
C LYS A 89 -9.10 -6.98 -6.81
N ASP A 90 -8.83 -8.27 -6.75
CA ASP A 90 -9.78 -9.27 -6.29
C ASP A 90 -10.01 -9.12 -4.79
N LEU A 91 -11.26 -9.33 -4.39
CA LEU A 91 -11.75 -9.19 -3.04
C LEU A 91 -11.69 -10.52 -2.30
N ILE A 92 -10.48 -11.04 -2.11
CA ILE A 92 -10.26 -12.36 -1.47
C ILE A 92 -10.75 -12.35 -0.01
N THR A 93 -10.62 -11.20 0.66
CA THR A 93 -11.03 -10.98 2.05
C THR A 93 -12.14 -9.92 2.11
N PRO A 94 -13.43 -10.32 2.05
CA PRO A 94 -14.53 -9.36 1.96
C PRO A 94 -14.61 -8.45 3.18
N ASN A 95 -14.27 -8.97 4.35
CA ASN A 95 -14.32 -8.28 5.64
C ASN A 95 -12.99 -7.58 5.99
N THR A 96 -12.09 -7.35 5.03
CA THR A 96 -10.88 -6.56 5.30
C THR A 96 -11.22 -5.08 5.32
N THR A 97 -10.56 -4.35 6.22
CA THR A 97 -10.55 -2.88 6.19
C THR A 97 -10.07 -2.42 4.82
N ARG A 98 -10.81 -1.51 4.19
CA ARG A 98 -10.46 -1.00 2.88
C ARG A 98 -9.42 0.12 3.00
N GLU A 99 -8.53 0.20 2.02
CA GLU A 99 -7.48 1.23 2.00
C GLU A 99 -8.05 2.66 2.08
N HIS A 100 -9.20 2.93 1.45
CA HIS A 100 -9.84 4.26 1.56
C HIS A 100 -10.28 4.59 2.99
N THR A 101 -10.72 3.59 3.77
CA THR A 101 -11.09 3.75 5.18
C THR A 101 -9.86 4.09 6.02
N THR A 102 -8.75 3.38 5.81
CA THR A 102 -7.48 3.67 6.47
C THR A 102 -6.95 5.06 6.11
N LEU A 103 -6.98 5.44 4.83
CA LEU A 103 -6.54 6.77 4.38
C LEU A 103 -7.41 7.89 4.98
N GLN A 104 -8.72 7.69 5.08
CA GLN A 104 -9.60 8.66 5.75
C GLN A 104 -9.25 8.77 7.24
N TYR A 105 -9.05 7.66 7.93
CA TYR A 105 -8.61 7.65 9.33
C TYR A 105 -7.30 8.45 9.53
N LEU A 106 -6.33 8.28 8.63
CA LEU A 106 -5.05 9.02 8.69
C LEU A 106 -5.23 10.53 8.47
N ARG A 107 -6.09 10.93 7.53
CA ARG A 107 -6.41 12.35 7.31
C ARG A 107 -7.01 12.99 8.57
N ASP A 108 -7.84 12.26 9.29
CA ASP A 108 -8.46 12.75 10.52
C ASP A 108 -7.44 12.92 11.68
N LYS A 109 -6.19 12.45 11.51
CA LYS A 109 -5.08 12.63 12.46
C LYS A 109 -4.15 13.80 12.13
N HIS A 110 -4.44 14.61 11.11
CA HIS A 110 -3.57 15.71 10.73
C HIS A 110 -3.27 16.70 11.87
N PRO A 111 -2.06 17.31 11.88
CA PRO A 111 -0.99 17.19 10.87
C PRO A 111 -0.21 15.86 10.95
N LEU A 112 0.33 15.40 9.82
CA LEU A 112 1.20 14.23 9.71
C LEU A 112 2.60 14.69 9.27
N ASP A 113 3.64 13.99 9.74
CA ASP A 113 5.05 14.28 9.36
C ASP A 113 5.46 13.65 8.01
N PHE A 114 4.48 13.10 7.27
CA PHE A 114 4.61 12.42 5.99
C PHE A 114 3.34 12.63 5.15
N ASN A 115 3.48 12.44 3.84
CA ASN A 115 2.40 12.55 2.87
C ASN A 115 1.69 11.20 2.69
N ILE A 116 0.38 11.25 2.48
CA ILE A 116 -0.48 10.10 2.15
C ILE A 116 -1.27 10.39 0.86
N PRO A 117 -1.60 9.37 0.04
CA PRO A 117 -2.35 9.59 -1.20
C PRO A 117 -3.72 10.23 -0.97
N GLU A 118 -4.13 11.06 -1.92
CA GLU A 118 -5.51 11.53 -1.98
C GLU A 118 -6.42 10.44 -2.57
N VAL A 119 -7.53 10.09 -1.93
CA VAL A 119 -8.53 9.21 -2.53
C VAL A 119 -9.45 10.03 -3.44
N TYR A 120 -9.35 9.82 -4.76
CA TYR A 120 -10.25 10.46 -5.73
C TYR A 120 -11.56 9.68 -5.90
N TYR A 121 -11.49 8.35 -5.88
CA TYR A 121 -12.65 7.48 -6.06
C TYR A 121 -12.38 6.09 -5.48
N HIS A 122 -13.43 5.41 -5.01
CA HIS A 122 -13.37 3.99 -4.69
C HIS A 122 -14.73 3.34 -4.94
N ALA A 123 -14.74 2.03 -5.18
CA ALA A 123 -15.97 1.26 -5.32
C ALA A 123 -15.75 -0.23 -5.00
N ASP A 124 -16.70 -0.82 -4.28
CA ASP A 124 -16.87 -2.27 -4.24
C ASP A 124 -17.65 -2.71 -5.49
N LEU A 125 -17.02 -3.52 -6.33
CA LEU A 125 -17.53 -3.99 -7.63
C LEU A 125 -17.88 -5.48 -7.55
N GLY A 126 -18.58 -5.86 -6.47
CA GLY A 126 -18.90 -7.25 -6.15
C GLY A 126 -17.67 -8.01 -5.65
N LYS A 127 -17.06 -8.84 -6.50
CA LYS A 127 -15.86 -9.63 -6.15
C LYS A 127 -14.55 -8.85 -6.32
N ARG A 128 -14.61 -7.58 -6.67
CA ARG A 128 -13.45 -6.72 -6.92
C ARG A 128 -13.57 -5.43 -6.14
N TYR A 129 -12.43 -4.85 -5.81
CA TYR A 129 -12.34 -3.53 -5.21
C TYR A 129 -11.49 -2.63 -6.09
N LEU A 130 -12.02 -1.44 -6.37
CA LEU A 130 -11.35 -0.40 -7.12
C LEU A 130 -11.09 0.80 -6.21
N ILE A 131 -9.88 1.35 -6.29
CA ILE A 131 -9.52 2.63 -5.68
C ILE A 131 -8.67 3.45 -6.66
N ILE A 132 -8.91 4.75 -6.69
CA ILE A 132 -8.16 5.73 -7.47
C ILE A 132 -7.50 6.69 -6.49
N LEU A 133 -6.18 6.74 -6.54
CA LEU A 133 -5.33 7.45 -5.59
C LEU A 133 -4.51 8.54 -6.30
N GLY A 134 -4.37 9.70 -5.69
CA GLY A 134 -3.46 10.75 -6.12
C GLY A 134 -2.01 10.31 -5.98
N ARG A 135 -1.20 10.70 -6.96
CA ARG A 135 0.25 10.47 -6.94
C ARG A 135 0.91 11.29 -5.85
N LEU A 136 1.87 10.68 -5.16
CA LEU A 136 2.76 11.38 -4.25
C LEU A 136 4.06 11.79 -4.96
N PRO A 137 4.69 12.92 -4.57
CA PRO A 137 5.98 13.32 -5.10
C PRO A 137 7.10 12.38 -4.65
N GLY A 138 8.21 12.43 -5.37
CA GLY A 138 9.40 11.61 -5.10
C GLY A 138 9.45 10.28 -5.86
N LEU A 139 10.47 9.49 -5.52
CA LEU A 139 10.71 8.16 -6.09
C LEU A 139 10.71 7.12 -4.97
N THR A 140 10.34 5.88 -5.29
CA THR A 140 10.32 4.81 -4.29
C THR A 140 11.74 4.47 -3.85
N LEU A 141 11.93 4.01 -2.60
CA LEU A 141 13.25 3.56 -2.17
C LEU A 141 13.77 2.38 -3.00
N ASN A 142 12.89 1.55 -3.57
CA ASN A 142 13.29 0.52 -4.54
C ASN A 142 14.11 1.09 -5.71
N ASP A 143 13.70 2.24 -6.21
CA ASP A 143 14.32 2.87 -7.37
C ASP A 143 15.66 3.51 -6.98
N ILE A 144 15.64 4.30 -5.91
CA ILE A 144 16.74 5.23 -5.61
C ILE A 144 17.72 4.78 -4.52
N TRP A 145 17.46 3.71 -3.77
CA TRP A 145 18.29 3.35 -2.60
C TRP A 145 19.77 3.19 -2.92
N TYR A 146 20.07 2.54 -4.05
CA TYR A 146 21.45 2.26 -4.48
C TYR A 146 22.21 3.52 -4.93
N GLU A 147 21.49 4.56 -5.34
CA GLU A 147 22.06 5.85 -5.76
C GLU A 147 22.22 6.84 -4.61
N MET A 148 21.50 6.65 -3.50
CA MET A 148 21.57 7.52 -2.34
C MET A 148 22.94 7.42 -1.68
N ASP A 149 23.49 8.54 -1.22
CA ASP A 149 24.65 8.52 -0.34
C ASP A 149 24.26 8.01 1.07
N GLU A 150 25.28 7.72 1.89
CA GLU A 150 25.09 7.18 3.23
C GLU A 150 24.31 8.14 4.15
N THR A 151 24.48 9.45 4.00
CA THR A 151 23.78 10.46 4.80
C THR A 151 22.29 10.47 4.48
N ALA A 152 21.92 10.42 3.20
CA ALA A 152 20.55 10.36 2.74
C ALA A 152 19.87 9.05 3.19
N ARG A 153 20.57 7.91 3.08
CA ARG A 153 20.06 6.61 3.57
C ARG A 153 19.79 6.65 5.07
N GLN A 154 20.75 7.13 5.86
CA GLN A 154 20.59 7.21 7.31
C GLN A 154 19.49 8.20 7.71
N THR A 155 19.34 9.31 7.00
CA THR A 155 18.24 10.27 7.20
C THR A 155 16.89 9.61 6.96
N CYS A 156 16.74 8.88 5.85
CA CYS A 156 15.51 8.16 5.52
C CYS A 156 15.17 7.11 6.58
N VAL A 157 16.15 6.27 6.97
CA VAL A 157 16.00 5.27 8.04
C VAL A 157 15.53 5.90 9.35
N SER A 158 16.18 6.99 9.76
CA SER A 158 15.86 7.68 11.01
C SER A 158 14.44 8.26 10.98
N ARG A 159 14.04 8.83 9.84
CA ARG A 159 12.68 9.37 9.69
C ARG A 159 11.62 8.27 9.69
N ILE A 160 11.83 7.17 8.99
CA ILE A 160 10.87 6.06 8.97
C ILE A 160 10.74 5.38 10.34
N ALA A 161 11.84 5.22 11.09
CA ALA A 161 11.79 4.71 12.46
C ALA A 161 11.00 5.66 13.39
N ASN A 162 11.18 6.97 13.25
CA ASN A 162 10.40 7.96 14.00
C ASN A 162 8.92 7.99 13.57
N ILE A 163 8.61 7.82 12.29
CA ILE A 163 7.22 7.67 11.83
C ILE A 163 6.59 6.44 12.48
N CYS A 164 7.26 5.29 12.48
CA CYS A 164 6.77 4.10 13.18
C CYS A 164 6.48 4.40 14.66
N LYS A 165 7.35 5.15 15.34
CA LYS A 165 7.13 5.60 16.71
C LYS A 165 5.90 6.51 16.85
N SER A 166 5.73 7.50 15.98
CA SER A 166 4.57 8.40 16.00
C SER A 166 3.25 7.65 15.78
N LEU A 167 3.24 6.68 14.85
CA LEU A 167 2.05 5.85 14.61
C LEU A 167 1.61 5.08 15.87
N THR A 168 2.56 4.71 16.75
CA THR A 168 2.21 4.00 17.99
C THR A 168 1.40 4.82 19.00
N MET A 169 1.30 6.14 18.81
CA MET A 169 0.47 7.00 19.65
C MET A 169 -1.03 6.75 19.44
N TRP A 170 -1.40 6.06 18.36
CA TRP A 170 -2.78 5.68 18.10
C TRP A 170 -3.00 4.22 18.46
N THR A 171 -3.90 3.99 19.40
CA THR A 171 -4.17 2.66 19.97
C THR A 171 -5.54 2.14 19.54
N GLY A 172 -5.69 0.81 19.53
CA GLY A 172 -6.96 0.12 19.29
C GLY A 172 -7.25 -0.91 20.37
N GLU A 173 -8.49 -1.36 20.44
CA GLU A 173 -8.96 -2.34 21.45
C GLU A 173 -8.66 -3.79 21.04
N SER A 174 -8.42 -4.04 19.75
CA SER A 174 -8.19 -5.39 19.21
C SER A 174 -7.23 -5.37 18.01
N ILE A 175 -6.61 -6.52 17.73
CA ILE A 175 -5.87 -6.74 16.48
C ILE A 175 -6.82 -6.72 15.28
N SER A 176 -6.86 -5.59 14.57
CA SER A 176 -7.87 -5.28 13.55
C SER A 176 -7.43 -4.07 12.75
N GLY A 177 -8.12 -3.75 11.66
CA GLY A 177 -7.96 -2.44 11.02
C GLY A 177 -8.70 -1.33 11.77
N VAL A 178 -8.65 -0.12 11.22
CA VAL A 178 -9.08 1.11 11.92
C VAL A 178 -10.58 1.20 12.23
N ASP A 179 -11.39 0.40 11.54
CA ASP A 179 -12.85 0.31 11.69
C ASP A 179 -13.28 -1.00 12.42
N GLY A 180 -12.32 -1.74 12.99
CA GLY A 180 -12.54 -3.03 13.65
C GLY A 180 -12.66 -4.23 12.69
N ASN A 181 -12.60 -4.01 11.37
CA ASN A 181 -12.59 -5.08 10.39
C ASN A 181 -11.23 -5.80 10.34
N GLN A 182 -11.13 -6.82 9.49
CA GLN A 182 -9.96 -7.68 9.43
C GLN A 182 -8.72 -6.92 8.93
N LEU A 183 -7.58 -7.29 9.51
CA LEU A 183 -6.24 -6.87 9.14
C LEU A 183 -5.57 -8.00 8.34
N THR A 184 -5.14 -7.74 7.10
CA THR A 184 -4.58 -8.80 6.23
C THR A 184 -3.07 -9.00 6.40
N GLU A 185 -2.62 -9.20 7.64
CA GLU A 185 -1.20 -9.44 7.96
C GLU A 185 -0.83 -10.93 7.81
N GLN A 186 -0.32 -11.29 6.63
CA GLN A 186 -0.01 -12.68 6.29
C GLN A 186 1.13 -13.30 7.11
N TYR A 187 2.04 -12.49 7.65
CA TYR A 187 3.17 -12.99 8.44
C TYR A 187 2.77 -13.38 9.86
N LEU A 188 1.55 -13.04 10.29
CA LEU A 188 0.91 -13.55 11.50
C LEU A 188 0.09 -14.84 11.24
N MET A 189 0.23 -15.45 10.06
CA MET A 189 -0.36 -16.75 9.74
C MET A 189 0.71 -17.82 9.49
N LYS A 190 0.38 -19.08 9.79
CA LYS A 190 1.25 -20.21 9.48
C LYS A 190 1.37 -20.40 7.96
N PRO A 191 2.56 -20.80 7.44
CA PRO A 191 2.69 -21.13 6.03
C PRO A 191 1.72 -22.25 5.63
N ARG A 192 1.04 -22.10 4.49
CA ARG A 192 0.08 -23.08 3.92
C ARG A 192 -1.20 -23.30 4.75
N ALA A 193 -1.41 -22.55 5.83
CA ALA A 193 -2.73 -22.50 6.46
C ALA A 193 -3.75 -21.87 5.51
N GLU A 194 -5.01 -22.22 5.67
CA GLU A 194 -6.10 -21.50 5.03
C GLU A 194 -6.08 -20.03 5.49
N MET A 195 -6.33 -19.10 4.56
CA MET A 195 -6.33 -17.67 4.89
C MET A 195 -7.41 -17.37 5.92
N ASN A 196 -7.01 -16.93 7.10
CA ASN A 196 -7.93 -16.56 8.17
C ASN A 196 -7.42 -15.32 8.90
N PHE A 197 -8.01 -14.17 8.56
CA PHE A 197 -7.69 -12.88 9.17
C PHE A 197 -8.68 -12.49 10.27
N ASP A 198 -9.40 -13.47 10.84
CA ASP A 198 -10.20 -13.26 12.04
C ASP A 198 -9.32 -12.67 13.17
N PRO A 199 -9.72 -11.56 13.82
CA PRO A 199 -8.97 -10.96 14.92
C PRO A 199 -8.59 -11.95 16.02
N GLY A 200 -9.47 -12.89 16.37
CA GLY A 200 -9.19 -13.92 17.36
C GLY A 200 -8.12 -14.91 16.92
N HIS A 201 -8.04 -15.24 15.62
CA HIS A 201 -6.97 -16.07 15.08
C HIS A 201 -5.62 -15.37 15.08
N LEU A 202 -5.57 -14.10 14.66
CA LEU A 202 -4.35 -13.32 14.68
C LEU A 202 -3.84 -13.11 16.11
N LEU A 203 -4.76 -12.84 17.05
CA LEU A 203 -4.45 -12.71 18.48
C LEU A 203 -3.79 -13.97 19.05
N ARG A 204 -4.35 -15.16 18.76
CA ARG A 204 -3.75 -16.43 19.19
C ARG A 204 -2.36 -16.63 18.61
N SER A 205 -2.15 -16.26 17.34
CA SER A 205 -0.83 -16.35 16.71
C SER A 205 0.19 -15.44 17.41
N CYS A 206 -0.20 -14.21 17.75
CA CYS A 206 0.63 -13.28 18.52
C CYS A 206 0.97 -13.82 19.92
N ASP A 207 0.00 -14.40 20.63
CA ASP A 207 0.18 -15.00 21.96
C ASP A 207 1.11 -16.22 21.92
N GLU A 208 0.96 -17.11 20.93
CA GLU A 208 1.85 -18.26 20.70
C GLU A 208 3.30 -17.85 20.42
N MET A 209 3.51 -16.65 19.86
CA MET A 209 4.84 -16.06 19.65
C MET A 209 5.37 -15.30 20.87
N GLY A 210 4.58 -15.17 21.93
CA GLY A 210 4.94 -14.48 23.17
C GLY A 210 4.96 -12.96 23.06
N MET A 211 4.14 -12.36 22.18
CA MET A 211 3.96 -10.91 22.12
C MET A 211 3.04 -10.42 23.25
N ASP A 212 3.27 -9.21 23.76
CA ASP A 212 2.33 -8.57 24.67
C ASP A 212 1.08 -8.10 23.92
N CYS A 213 -0.03 -8.83 24.10
CA CYS A 213 -1.31 -8.53 23.50
C CYS A 213 -2.25 -7.73 24.43
N SER A 214 -1.72 -7.11 25.50
CA SER A 214 -2.51 -6.25 26.39
C SER A 214 -2.83 -4.87 25.80
N SER A 215 -2.10 -4.46 24.75
CA SER A 215 -2.34 -3.22 24.02
C SER A 215 -2.02 -3.38 22.54
N PHE A 216 -2.77 -2.68 21.68
CA PHE A 216 -2.55 -2.69 20.24
C PHE A 216 -2.29 -1.27 19.74
N VAL A 217 -1.26 -1.12 18.91
CA VAL A 217 -0.80 0.15 18.36
C VAL A 217 -0.94 0.13 16.85
N PHE A 218 -1.21 1.30 16.26
CA PHE A 218 -1.39 1.42 14.82
C PHE A 218 -0.04 1.29 14.09
N TYR A 219 -0.01 0.45 13.05
CA TYR A 219 1.16 0.20 12.21
C TYR A 219 0.75 -0.10 10.77
N HIS A 220 1.59 0.29 9.81
CA HIS A 220 1.36 0.06 8.39
C HIS A 220 1.36 -1.42 7.98
N CYS A 221 2.12 -2.28 8.67
CA CYS A 221 2.27 -3.72 8.39
C CYS A 221 2.89 -4.12 7.04
N ASP A 222 3.12 -3.18 6.12
CA ASP A 222 3.80 -3.41 4.84
C ASP A 222 4.69 -2.21 4.42
N LEU A 223 5.47 -1.71 5.37
CA LEU A 223 6.34 -0.55 5.19
C LEU A 223 7.65 -0.86 4.44
N GLY A 224 7.55 -1.61 3.34
CA GLY A 224 8.65 -1.99 2.47
C GLY A 224 9.17 -0.82 1.63
N PRO A 225 10.37 -0.96 1.03
CA PRO A 225 11.00 0.13 0.26
C PRO A 225 10.22 0.53 -1.00
N GLY A 226 9.33 -0.33 -1.52
CA GLY A 226 8.41 0.02 -2.60
C GLY A 226 7.27 0.97 -2.20
N ASN A 227 6.95 1.01 -0.90
CA ASN A 227 5.81 1.77 -0.35
C ASN A 227 6.23 3.11 0.27
N ILE A 228 7.52 3.46 0.18
CA ILE A 228 8.09 4.70 0.71
C ILE A 228 8.62 5.52 -0.46
N LEU A 229 8.06 6.71 -0.67
CA LEU A 229 8.55 7.70 -1.61
C LEU A 229 9.40 8.72 -0.86
N PHE A 230 10.56 9.04 -1.43
CA PHE A 230 11.42 10.09 -0.92
C PHE A 230 11.60 11.15 -2.01
N ASP A 231 11.19 12.38 -1.72
CA ASP A 231 11.43 13.52 -2.59
C ASP A 231 12.77 14.16 -2.22
N ARG A 232 13.72 14.17 -3.16
CA ARG A 232 15.05 14.76 -2.94
C ARG A 232 15.02 16.30 -2.94
N THR A 233 13.93 16.93 -3.40
CA THR A 233 13.79 18.38 -3.54
C THR A 233 13.62 19.06 -2.18
N ASP A 234 12.73 18.51 -1.34
CA ASP A 234 12.41 19.03 -0.02
C ASP A 234 12.67 18.01 1.10
N CYS A 235 13.28 16.87 0.75
CA CYS A 235 13.50 15.73 1.62
C CYS A 235 12.20 15.21 2.23
N SER A 236 11.01 15.37 1.63
CA SER A 236 9.75 14.85 2.16
C SER A 236 9.62 13.32 2.00
N ILE A 237 8.75 12.72 2.82
CA ILE A 237 8.42 11.29 2.76
C ILE A 237 6.94 11.16 2.39
N GLY A 238 6.66 10.37 1.36
CA GLY A 238 5.33 9.84 1.07
C GLY A 238 5.25 8.37 1.44
N ILE A 239 4.11 7.93 1.95
CA ILE A 239 3.84 6.51 2.26
C ILE A 239 2.55 6.09 1.55
N ILE A 240 2.61 4.98 0.82
CA ILE A 240 1.50 4.45 0.01
C ILE A 240 1.16 3.01 0.40
N ASP A 241 0.08 2.49 -0.15
CA ASP A 241 -0.38 1.10 0.01
C ASP A 241 -0.77 0.74 1.46
N TRP A 242 -1.67 1.55 2.02
CA TRP A 242 -2.15 1.45 3.40
C TRP A 242 -3.19 0.33 3.62
N GLU A 243 -3.31 -0.60 2.68
CA GLU A 243 -4.36 -1.63 2.67
C GLU A 243 -4.19 -2.70 3.76
N THR A 244 -2.96 -2.86 4.27
CA THR A 244 -2.64 -3.83 5.32
C THR A 244 -2.45 -3.18 6.68
N ALA A 245 -2.69 -1.87 6.82
CA ALA A 245 -2.46 -1.18 8.08
C ALA A 245 -3.56 -1.44 9.11
N GLY A 246 -3.18 -1.43 10.39
CA GLY A 246 -4.11 -1.63 11.49
C GLY A 246 -3.41 -1.67 12.85
N TYR A 247 -4.16 -2.09 13.86
CA TYR A 247 -3.71 -2.23 15.24
C TYR A 247 -3.08 -3.61 15.45
N VAL A 248 -1.86 -3.63 15.99
CA VAL A 248 -1.05 -4.84 16.24
C VAL A 248 -0.30 -4.72 17.57
N PRO A 249 0.18 -5.83 18.16
CA PRO A 249 1.13 -5.76 19.27
C PRO A 249 2.37 -4.95 18.90
N LYS A 250 2.91 -4.17 19.83
CA LYS A 250 4.00 -3.22 19.55
C LYS A 250 5.27 -3.92 19.04
N GLU A 251 5.56 -5.12 19.54
CA GLU A 251 6.68 -5.97 19.12
C GLU A 251 6.59 -6.36 17.64
N TRP A 252 5.39 -6.36 17.05
CA TRP A 252 5.22 -6.69 15.65
C TRP A 252 5.93 -5.71 14.72
N ILE A 253 6.01 -4.43 15.09
CA ILE A 253 6.60 -3.36 14.27
C ILE A 253 8.04 -3.70 13.89
N ARG A 254 8.90 -4.00 14.87
CA ARG A 254 10.30 -4.36 14.61
C ARG A 254 10.43 -5.79 14.10
N THR A 255 9.60 -6.71 14.59
CA THR A 255 9.59 -8.11 14.12
C THR A 255 9.37 -8.18 12.61
N LYS A 256 8.44 -7.38 12.06
CA LYS A 256 8.13 -7.33 10.63
C LYS A 256 9.36 -6.99 9.77
N PHE A 257 10.17 -6.00 10.17
CA PHE A 257 11.42 -5.66 9.48
C PHE A 257 12.48 -6.78 9.54
N ARG A 258 12.43 -7.65 10.56
CA ARG A 258 13.35 -8.77 10.69
C ARG A 258 12.92 -10.01 9.91
N CYS A 259 11.61 -10.22 9.70
CA CYS A 259 11.07 -11.45 9.13
C CYS A 259 10.51 -11.36 7.70
N SER A 260 10.09 -10.17 7.25
CA SER A 260 9.39 -10.00 5.98
C SER A 260 10.31 -9.79 4.80
N SER A 261 10.18 -10.64 3.77
CA SER A 261 10.87 -10.44 2.49
C SER A 261 10.30 -9.27 1.68
N GLY A 262 9.06 -8.83 1.98
CA GLY A 262 8.49 -7.60 1.39
C GLY A 262 9.24 -6.33 1.81
N MET A 263 10.11 -6.44 2.82
CA MET A 263 10.98 -5.36 3.28
C MET A 263 12.37 -5.40 2.62
N ASP A 264 12.64 -6.37 1.73
CA ASP A 264 13.89 -6.40 0.97
C ASP A 264 13.84 -5.42 -0.20
N LEU A 265 14.98 -4.80 -0.49
CA LEU A 265 15.20 -4.05 -1.72
C LEU A 265 15.23 -4.99 -2.94
N PRO A 266 14.89 -4.49 -4.14
CA PRO A 266 15.03 -5.29 -5.36
C PRO A 266 16.48 -5.67 -5.56
N ASN A 267 16.73 -6.94 -5.93
CA ASN A 267 18.07 -7.40 -6.23
C ASN A 267 18.62 -6.67 -7.48
N LYS A 268 19.71 -5.90 -7.32
CA LYS A 268 20.40 -5.22 -8.42
C LYS A 268 21.77 -5.89 -8.67
N PRO A 269 21.97 -6.59 -9.81
CA PRO A 269 23.24 -7.23 -10.13
C PRO A 269 24.40 -6.23 -10.13
N GLY A 270 25.51 -6.59 -9.47
CA GLY A 270 26.71 -5.76 -9.41
C GLY A 270 26.76 -4.79 -8.22
N GLU A 271 25.65 -4.62 -7.49
CA GLU A 271 25.62 -3.82 -6.27
C GLU A 271 26.19 -4.60 -5.07
N VAL A 272 27.00 -3.91 -4.25
CA VAL A 272 27.60 -4.50 -3.03
C VAL A 272 26.60 -4.49 -1.87
N ILE A 273 25.61 -3.59 -1.92
CA ILE A 273 24.60 -3.43 -0.87
C ILE A 273 23.61 -4.60 -0.94
N PRO A 274 23.47 -5.41 0.13
CA PRO A 274 22.59 -6.55 0.09
C PRO A 274 21.10 -6.13 0.09
N PRO A 275 20.19 -6.94 -0.46
CA PRO A 275 18.75 -6.65 -0.49
C PRO A 275 18.14 -6.31 0.88
N HIS A 276 18.65 -6.92 1.96
CA HIS A 276 18.15 -6.70 3.32
C HIS A 276 18.72 -5.45 4.02
N ASP A 277 19.54 -4.63 3.33
CA ASP A 277 20.21 -3.48 3.96
C ASP A 277 19.21 -2.47 4.54
N TRP A 278 18.17 -2.11 3.78
CA TRP A 278 17.08 -1.22 4.21
C TRP A 278 16.45 -1.70 5.52
N ARG A 279 15.87 -2.89 5.52
CA ARG A 279 15.13 -3.43 6.67
C ARG A 279 16.02 -3.67 7.88
N ARG A 280 17.29 -4.06 7.66
CA ARG A 280 18.28 -4.21 8.73
C ARG A 280 18.54 -2.87 9.42
N ARG A 281 18.75 -1.80 8.66
CA ARG A 281 19.00 -0.46 9.21
C ARG A 281 17.80 0.08 9.97
N VAL A 282 16.58 -0.05 9.43
CA VAL A 282 15.35 0.37 10.13
C VAL A 282 15.15 -0.44 11.40
N SER A 283 15.34 -1.76 11.37
CA SER A 283 15.26 -2.61 12.56
C SER A 283 16.25 -2.19 13.65
N GLN A 284 17.48 -1.80 13.28
CA GLN A 284 18.49 -1.32 14.23
C GLN A 284 18.10 0.05 14.81
N GLU A 285 17.49 0.92 14.02
CA GLU A 285 17.04 2.23 14.50
C GLU A 285 15.81 2.11 15.43
N LEU A 286 14.86 1.23 15.10
CA LEU A 286 13.73 0.90 15.97
C LEU A 286 14.20 0.32 17.32
N GLU A 287 15.25 -0.49 17.33
CA GLU A 287 15.86 -1.00 18.57
C GLU A 287 16.36 0.14 19.47
N LYS A 288 17.07 1.12 18.89
CA LYS A 288 17.52 2.32 19.63
C LYS A 288 16.36 3.14 20.18
N LEU A 289 15.21 3.13 19.50
CA LEU A 289 13.97 3.77 19.95
C LEU A 289 13.20 2.94 20.99
N GLY A 290 13.70 1.78 21.41
CA GLY A 290 13.12 0.94 22.45
C GLY A 290 12.06 -0.06 21.95
N PHE A 291 12.02 -0.36 20.65
CA PHE A 291 11.18 -1.43 20.12
C PHE A 291 11.87 -2.78 20.31
N SER A 292 11.25 -3.67 21.07
CA SER A 292 11.58 -5.09 21.12
C SER A 292 11.08 -5.82 19.86
N ASP A 293 11.55 -7.03 19.65
CA ASP A 293 11.03 -7.94 18.62
C ASP A 293 10.94 -9.37 19.18
N VAL A 294 10.19 -10.23 18.49
CA VAL A 294 10.03 -11.65 18.82
C VAL A 294 10.44 -12.56 17.66
N VAL A 295 11.40 -12.15 16.82
CA VAL A 295 11.68 -12.86 15.55
C VAL A 295 12.13 -14.32 15.76
N GLU A 296 12.86 -14.62 16.83
CA GLU A 296 13.31 -16.00 17.12
C GLU A 296 12.13 -16.90 17.48
N ASN A 297 11.18 -16.37 18.27
CA ASN A 297 9.91 -17.05 18.56
C ASN A 297 9.08 -17.17 17.29
N TRP A 298 9.01 -16.13 16.47
CA TRP A 298 8.32 -16.16 15.17
C TRP A 298 8.91 -17.23 14.25
N LEU A 299 10.24 -17.37 14.16
CA LEU A 299 10.89 -18.41 13.35
C LEU A 299 10.52 -19.81 13.84
N THR A 300 10.58 -20.03 15.15
CA THR A 300 10.23 -21.30 15.79
C THR A 300 8.75 -21.64 15.59
N TRP A 301 7.89 -20.65 15.82
CA TRP A 301 6.46 -20.74 15.58
C TRP A 301 6.18 -21.05 14.11
N ARG A 302 6.83 -20.38 13.16
CA ARG A 302 6.57 -20.56 11.73
C ARG A 302 6.86 -21.97 11.22
N VAL A 303 7.85 -22.66 11.80
CA VAL A 303 8.24 -24.02 11.41
C VAL A 303 7.58 -25.13 12.25
N ALA A 304 6.96 -24.77 13.38
CA ALA A 304 6.24 -25.72 14.22
C ALA A 304 5.03 -26.30 13.46
N LYS A 305 4.94 -27.65 13.48
CA LYS A 305 3.90 -28.43 12.82
C LYS A 305 2.53 -28.26 13.47
#